data_AF-A0A4Y2D839-F1
#
_entry.id   AF-A0A4Y2D839-F1
#
_cell.length_a   1.000
_cell.length_b   1.000
_cell.length_c   1.000
_cell.angle_alpha   90.00
_cell.angle_beta   90.00
_cell.angle_gamma   90.00
#
_symmetry.space_group_name_H-M   'P 1'
#
loop_
_entity.id
_entity.type
_entity.pdbx_description
1 polymer ?
#
loop_
_entity_poly.entity_id
_entity_poly.type
_entity_poly.pdbx_seq_one_letter_code
_entity_poly.pdbx_strand_id
1 'polypeptide(L)'
;MKILSSNPVLMIFDPEKETTVTTDASSYGLGATICQKQADGRRSVIAYASRTLTRMESRYAQIEKEVLAVVWGCEKFRDYLTGMHFKIETDHKPLIPIISKKT
;
A
#
# COMPACT_ATOMS: atom_id res chain seq x y z
N MET A 1 12.11 18.42 -4.70
CA MET A 1 11.01 18.40 -3.71
C MET A 1 9.79 19.21 -4.19
N LYS A 2 9.32 19.08 -5.45
CA LYS A 2 8.16 19.85 -5.95
C LYS A 2 7.12 19.02 -6.72
N ILE A 3 7.42 17.74 -6.98
CA ILE A 3 6.57 16.82 -7.75
C ILE A 3 5.52 16.13 -6.86
N LEU A 4 5.82 15.93 -5.57
CA LEU A 4 4.88 15.35 -4.61
C LEU A 4 3.89 16.39 -4.03
N SER A 5 4.10 17.68 -4.35
CA SER A 5 3.34 18.82 -3.80
C SER A 5 2.68 19.68 -4.90
N SER A 6 2.86 19.33 -6.18
CA SER A 6 2.00 19.86 -7.23
C SER A 6 0.63 19.19 -7.12
N ASN A 7 -0.39 19.95 -6.70
CA ASN A 7 -1.78 19.53 -6.45
C ASN A 7 -1.99 18.00 -6.49
N PRO A 8 -1.63 17.24 -5.43
CA PRO A 8 -2.19 15.92 -5.27
C PRO A 8 -3.68 16.13 -5.01
N VAL A 9 -4.51 15.97 -6.04
CA VAL A 9 -5.96 15.96 -5.91
C VAL A 9 -6.31 14.66 -5.20
N LEU A 10 -6.10 14.64 -3.88
CA LEU A 10 -6.65 13.59 -3.02
C LEU A 10 -8.14 13.53 -3.33
N MET A 11 -8.63 12.33 -3.55
CA MET A 11 -10.04 12.12 -3.82
C MET A 11 -10.74 11.45 -2.67
N ILE A 12 -12.04 11.75 -2.57
CA ILE A 12 -12.93 11.08 -1.64
C ILE A 12 -13.04 9.62 -2.07
N PHE A 13 -12.95 8.74 -1.08
CA PHE A 13 -13.09 7.31 -1.27
C PHE A 13 -14.50 6.95 -1.76
N ASP A 14 -14.58 6.07 -2.74
CA ASP A 14 -15.82 5.54 -3.30
C ASP A 14 -15.80 4.00 -3.25
N PRO A 15 -16.64 3.35 -2.42
CA PRO A 15 -16.63 1.90 -2.24
C PRO A 15 -16.86 1.09 -3.54
N GLU A 16 -17.51 1.69 -4.54
CA GLU A 16 -17.83 1.01 -5.81
C GLU A 16 -16.64 0.99 -6.78
N LYS A 17 -15.59 1.77 -6.52
CA LYS A 17 -14.41 1.86 -7.39
C LYS A 17 -13.39 0.79 -7.05
N GLU A 18 -12.69 0.32 -8.09
CA GLU A 18 -11.59 -0.62 -7.93
C GLU A 18 -10.48 0.01 -7.08
N THR A 19 -10.27 -0.57 -5.90
CA THR A 19 -9.29 -0.13 -4.90
C THR A 19 -8.01 -0.95 -5.02
N THR A 20 -6.88 -0.24 -5.04
CA THR A 20 -5.54 -0.82 -5.03
C THR A 20 -4.74 -0.24 -3.87
N VAL A 21 -4.17 -1.12 -3.05
CA VAL A 21 -3.22 -0.76 -2.01
C VAL A 21 -1.83 -1.03 -2.53
N THR A 22 -0.98 -0.01 -2.61
CA THR A 22 0.42 -0.16 -2.99
C THR A 22 1.29 -0.05 -1.74
N THR A 23 2.21 -0.98 -1.54
CA THR A 23 3.12 -0.97 -0.38
C THR A 23 4.57 -1.13 -0.81
N ASP A 24 5.46 -0.50 -0.05
CA ASP A 24 6.91 -0.52 -0.26
C ASP A 24 7.63 -0.53 1.09
N ALA A 25 8.77 -1.20 1.17
CA ALA A 25 9.64 -1.22 2.33
C ALA A 25 11.06 -0.79 2.01
N SER A 26 11.59 0.13 2.81
CA SER A 26 13.00 0.52 2.76
C SER A 26 13.76 -0.02 3.97
N SER A 27 15.08 0.20 3.97
CA SER A 27 15.94 -0.07 5.14
C SER A 27 15.51 0.67 6.41
N TYR A 28 14.72 1.75 6.29
CA TYR A 28 14.41 2.67 7.39
C TYR A 28 12.93 2.77 7.74
N GLY A 29 12.04 2.49 6.79
CA GLY A 29 10.61 2.77 6.94
C GLY A 29 9.76 2.00 5.94
N LEU A 30 8.46 1.99 6.23
CA LEU A 30 7.41 1.39 5.43
C LEU A 30 6.57 2.50 4.79
N GLY A 31 6.13 2.27 3.57
CA GLY A 31 5.20 3.12 2.85
C GLY A 31 3.99 2.32 2.38
N ALA A 32 2.82 2.95 2.42
CA ALA A 32 1.58 2.41 1.87
C ALA A 32 0.73 3.53 1.25
N THR A 33 0.06 3.24 0.15
CA THR A 33 -0.89 4.16 -0.49
C THR A 33 -2.15 3.41 -0.89
N ILE A 34 -3.28 4.09 -0.84
CA ILE A 34 -4.55 3.57 -1.36
C ILE A 34 -4.96 4.42 -2.57
N CYS A 35 -5.17 3.75 -3.69
CA CYS A 35 -5.51 4.35 -4.97
C CYS A 35 -6.81 3.76 -5.50
N GLN A 36 -7.61 4.58 -6.18
CA GLN A 36 -8.82 4.14 -6.87
C GLN A 36 -8.79 4.50 -8.34
N LYS A 37 -9.24 3.56 -9.17
CA LYS A 37 -9.42 3.77 -10.60
C LYS A 37 -10.63 4.70 -10.83
N GLN A 38 -10.44 5.71 -11.66
CA GLN A 38 -11.46 6.70 -12.00
C GLN A 38 -12.14 6.37 -13.33
N ALA A 39 -13.25 7.07 -13.62
CA ALA A 39 -14.02 6.89 -14.84
C ALA A 39 -13.21 7.17 -16.12
N ASP A 40 -12.25 8.10 -16.05
CA ASP A 40 -11.30 8.42 -17.14
C ASP A 40 -10.15 7.40 -17.27
N GLY A 41 -10.15 6.36 -16.45
CA GLY A 41 -9.12 5.32 -16.40
C GLY A 41 -7.87 5.69 -15.59
N ARG A 42 -7.74 6.91 -15.07
CA ARG A 42 -6.61 7.31 -14.23
C ARG A 42 -6.72 6.70 -12.84
N ARG A 43 -5.57 6.55 -12.17
CA ARG A 43 -5.52 6.22 -10.74
C ARG A 43 -5.38 7.49 -9.94
N SER A 44 -6.20 7.63 -8.92
CA SER A 44 -6.14 8.77 -8.01
C SER A 44 -5.92 8.29 -6.59
N VAL A 45 -5.10 9.02 -5.86
CA VAL A 45 -4.73 8.64 -4.51
C VAL A 45 -5.79 9.12 -3.55
N ILE A 46 -6.24 8.23 -2.67
CA ILE A 46 -7.19 8.52 -1.60
C ILE A 46 -6.45 8.91 -0.33
N ALA A 47 -5.40 8.16 0.01
CA ALA A 47 -4.57 8.43 1.17
C ALA A 47 -3.15 7.85 1.02
N TYR A 48 -2.22 8.47 1.74
CA TYR A 48 -0.85 8.01 1.92
C TYR A 48 -0.62 7.68 3.39
N ALA A 49 0.21 6.67 3.66
CA ALA A 49 0.69 6.34 4.97
C ALA A 49 2.17 5.97 4.93
N SER A 50 2.91 6.41 5.94
CA SER A 50 4.28 5.95 6.16
C SER A 50 4.58 5.87 7.65
N ARG A 51 5.54 5.02 8.02
CA ARG A 51 6.13 4.98 9.35
C ARG A 51 7.59 4.53 9.30
N THR A 52 8.36 4.91 10.31
CA THR A 52 9.70 4.35 10.51
C THR A 52 9.63 2.94 11.09
N LEU A 53 10.64 2.14 10.78
CA LEU A 53 10.82 0.82 11.38
C LEU A 53 11.28 0.97 12.83
N THR A 54 10.78 0.08 13.69
CA THR A 54 11.34 -0.08 15.04
C THR A 54 12.75 -0.69 14.97
N ARG A 55 13.49 -0.63 16.07
CA ARG A 55 14.84 -1.23 16.18
C ARG A 55 14.84 -2.75 15.92
N MET A 56 13.71 -3.40 16.11
CA MET A 56 13.53 -4.83 15.90
C MET A 56 13.23 -5.10 14.44
N GLU A 57 12.24 -4.40 13.88
CA GLU A 57 11.85 -4.55 12.47
C GLU A 57 12.96 -4.13 11.50
N SER A 58 13.84 -3.20 11.89
CA SER A 58 14.99 -2.81 11.07
C SER A 58 15.97 -3.95 10.81
N ARG A 59 15.95 -5.01 11.65
CA ARG A 59 16.79 -6.20 11.53
C ARG A 59 16.20 -7.30 10.65
N TYR A 60 14.94 -7.16 10.25
CA TYR A 60 14.30 -8.11 9.33
C TYR A 60 15.00 -8.13 7.97
N ALA A 61 14.97 -9.29 7.32
CA ALA A 61 15.38 -9.42 5.94
C ALA A 61 14.48 -8.53 5.05
N GLN A 62 14.98 -8.10 3.88
CA GLN A 62 14.19 -7.24 3.00
C GLN A 62 12.82 -7.86 2.68
N ILE A 63 12.79 -9.16 2.35
CA ILE A 63 11.55 -9.89 2.08
C ILE A 63 10.54 -9.82 3.24
N GLU A 64 11.01 -9.91 4.48
CA GLU A 64 10.16 -9.82 5.68
C GLU A 64 9.65 -8.39 5.89
N LYS A 65 10.47 -7.38 5.57
CA LYS A 65 10.05 -5.97 5.60
C LYS A 65 8.98 -5.66 4.56
N GLU A 66 9.08 -6.26 3.37
CA GLU A 66 8.04 -6.12 2.33
C GLU A 66 6.71 -6.76 2.78
N VAL A 67 6.75 -7.97 3.37
CA VAL A 67 5.54 -8.57 3.96
C VAL A 67 4.97 -7.68 5.07
N LEU A 68 5.84 -7.15 5.93
CA LEU A 68 5.45 -6.23 7.00
C LEU A 68 4.80 -4.96 6.45
N ALA A 69 5.28 -4.41 5.33
CA ALA A 69 4.67 -3.27 4.65
C ALA A 69 3.24 -3.58 4.20
N VAL A 70 3.03 -4.77 3.60
CA VAL A 70 1.70 -5.23 3.16
C VAL A 70 0.73 -5.33 4.33
N VAL A 71 1.12 -6.05 5.39
CA VAL A 71 0.29 -6.26 6.59
C VAL A 71 -0.05 -4.92 7.23
N TRP A 72 0.97 -4.12 7.50
CA TRP A 72 0.81 -2.82 8.12
C TRP A 72 -0.02 -1.85 7.25
N GLY A 73 0.15 -1.86 5.94
CA GLY A 73 -0.65 -1.07 5.01
C GLY A 73 -2.14 -1.43 5.05
N CYS A 74 -2.45 -2.73 5.10
CA CYS A 74 -3.82 -3.21 5.24
C CYS A 74 -4.43 -2.82 6.59
N GLU A 75 -3.68 -2.94 7.68
CA GLU A 75 -4.11 -2.49 9.01
C GLU A 75 -4.35 -0.99 9.05
N LYS A 76 -3.46 -0.21 8.42
CA LYS A 76 -3.54 1.25 8.42
C LYS A 76 -4.73 1.77 7.62
N PHE A 77 -5.12 1.08 6.55
CA PHE A 77 -6.28 1.42 5.72
C PHE A 77 -7.51 0.55 6.02
N ARG A 78 -7.57 -0.10 7.19
CA ARG A 78 -8.65 -1.00 7.57
C ARG A 78 -10.05 -0.38 7.40
N ASP A 79 -10.21 0.90 7.73
CA ASP A 79 -11.48 1.61 7.63
C ASP A 79 -11.98 1.73 6.18
N TYR A 80 -11.08 1.70 5.18
CA TYR A 80 -11.42 1.69 3.76
C TYR A 80 -11.63 0.28 3.21
N LEU A 81 -10.86 -0.70 3.69
CA LEU A 81 -10.72 -2.02 3.07
C LEU A 81 -11.64 -3.09 3.66
N THR A 82 -12.21 -2.85 4.84
CA THR A 82 -13.02 -3.86 5.53
C THR A 82 -14.28 -4.19 4.73
N GLY A 83 -14.48 -5.47 4.41
CA GLY A 83 -15.67 -5.94 3.72
C GLY A 83 -15.66 -5.77 2.20
N MET A 84 -14.55 -5.32 1.61
CA MET A 84 -14.42 -5.16 0.16
C MET A 84 -13.32 -6.03 -0.45
N HIS A 85 -13.42 -6.28 -1.76
CA HIS A 85 -12.32 -6.81 -2.55
C HIS A 85 -11.39 -5.68 -3.01
N PHE A 86 -10.09 -5.86 -2.84
CA PHE A 86 -9.07 -4.91 -3.28
C PHE A 86 -7.84 -5.64 -3.83
N LYS A 87 -7.01 -4.91 -4.55
CA LYS A 87 -5.73 -5.41 -5.08
C LYS A 87 -4.59 -4.93 -4.20
N ILE A 88 -3.59 -5.79 -4.01
CA ILE A 88 -2.31 -5.41 -3.39
C ILE A 88 -1.28 -5.34 -4.51
N GLU A 89 -0.60 -4.20 -4.63
CA GLU A 89 0.53 -4.00 -5.52
C GLU A 89 1.80 -3.81 -4.69
N THR A 90 2.81 -4.63 -4.97
CA THR A 90 4.15 -4.53 -4.39
C THR A 90 5.16 -4.74 -5.52
N ASP A 91 6.28 -4.05 -5.46
CA ASP A 91 7.36 -4.18 -6.44
C ASP A 91 8.23 -5.43 -6.19
N HIS A 92 8.03 -6.11 -5.05
CA HIS A 92 8.82 -7.27 -4.69
C HIS A 92 8.21 -8.60 -5.18
N LYS A 93 8.57 -8.98 -6.41
CA LYS A 93 8.13 -10.23 -7.08
C LYS A 93 8.21 -11.51 -6.23
N PRO A 94 9.22 -11.71 -5.35
CA PRO A 94 9.27 -12.89 -4.47
C PRO A 94 8.12 -12.99 -3.45
N LEU A 95 7.37 -11.90 -3.20
CA LEU A 95 6.19 -11.93 -2.33
C LEU A 95 4.98 -12.62 -2.93
N ILE A 96 4.87 -12.63 -4.26
CA ILE A 96 3.73 -13.23 -4.96
C ILE A 96 3.53 -14.70 -4.57
N PRO A 97 4.54 -15.59 -4.61
CA PRO A 97 4.36 -17.00 -4.20
C PRO A 97 4.16 -17.19 -2.69
N ILE A 98 4.63 -16.27 -1.84
CA ILE A 98 4.50 -16.37 -0.38
C ILE A 98 3.07 -16.04 0.07
N ILE A 99 2.50 -14.98 -0.51
CA ILE A 99 1.15 -14.49 -0.17
C ILE A 99 0.07 -15.26 -0.96
N SER A 100 0.36 -15.67 -2.19
CA SER A 100 -0.58 -16.38 -3.07
C SER A 100 -0.52 -17.90 -2.94
N LYS A 101 -0.30 -18.46 -1.75
CA LYS A 101 -0.43 -19.90 -1.55
C LYS A 101 -1.87 -20.32 -1.85
N LYS A 102 -2.12 -20.73 -3.09
CA LYS A 102 -3.26 -21.55 -3.49
C LYS A 102 -3.13 -22.86 -2.73
N THR A 103 -3.93 -22.99 -1.67
CA THR A 103 -4.30 -24.28 -1.13
C THR A 103 -5.47 -24.80 -1.95
#